data_AF-A0A8D9FHW9-F1
#
_entry.id   AF-A0A8D9FHW9-F1
#
_cell.length_a   1.000
_cell.length_b   1.000
_cell.length_c   1.000
_cell.angle_alpha   90.00
_cell.angle_beta   90.00
_cell.angle_gamma   90.00
#
_symmetry.space_group_name_H-M   'P 1'
#
loop_
_entity.id
_entity.type
_entity.pdbx_description
1 polymer ?
#
loop_
_entity_poly.entity_id
_entity_poly.type
_entity_poly.pdbx_seq_one_letter_code
_entity_poly.pdbx_strand_id
1 'polypeptide(L)'
;NLRDFAKVIIGLTQLPASCCKTAAKMNKLWSHEILRVFSDRLITEQDKNILLDMMKTASTTYLDAEMDDFLKSLVTGDTLTVNDLRMLFFGDFIDLNANPRIYDEIDDIDLLTKKIDQYIDEYNIANSNKPIDMVTFLYILQHISRVGRVIQQPKGNCMLITIGGSGAGEVTKLSTFMCDYLLFEIEILKSYGLTDWRDDLCKLLKKCGGKDAKKMTFMFSDTQIENEIFVEHINMLLNTGDIPNLIPQEDKIGIQDQMAEVARKEGKKIDTTPLALYNFFIERVQSNLHVALVFSPIGDAFRNRLRQFPSLINCSTIDWFTSW
;
A
#
# COMPACT_ATOMS: atom_id res chain seq x y z
N ASN A 1 8.85 11.73 -12.59
CA ASN A 1 9.21 12.20 -11.22
C ASN A 1 10.20 11.19 -10.64
N LEU A 2 11.30 11.60 -9.98
CA LEU A 2 12.28 10.66 -9.40
C LEU A 2 11.69 9.72 -8.35
N ARG A 3 10.55 10.08 -7.75
CA ARG A 3 9.82 9.21 -6.82
C ARG A 3 9.32 7.92 -7.48
N ASP A 4 8.85 8.00 -8.71
CA ASP A 4 8.34 6.81 -9.42
C ASP A 4 9.49 5.84 -9.72
N PHE A 5 10.64 6.37 -10.14
CA PHE A 5 11.86 5.59 -10.29
C PHE A 5 12.27 4.91 -8.97
N ALA A 6 12.29 5.67 -7.87
CA ALA A 6 12.60 5.11 -6.56
C ALA A 6 11.62 3.99 -6.15
N LYS A 7 10.32 4.12 -6.44
CA LYS A 7 9.32 3.07 -6.17
C LYS A 7 9.61 1.79 -6.94
N VAL A 8 10.04 1.88 -8.20
CA VAL A 8 10.45 0.70 -9.00
C VAL A 8 11.65 0.03 -8.34
N ILE A 9 12.69 0.80 -8.01
CA ILE A 9 13.90 0.25 -7.39
C ILE A 9 13.59 -0.39 -6.03
N ILE A 10 12.78 0.26 -5.18
CA ILE A 10 12.36 -0.30 -3.89
C ILE A 10 11.62 -1.62 -4.09
N GLY A 11 10.72 -1.70 -5.08
CA GLY A 11 10.03 -2.94 -5.44
C GLY A 11 10.99 -4.06 -5.85
N LEU A 12 11.97 -3.75 -6.70
CA LEU A 12 13.00 -4.72 -7.09
C LEU A 12 13.78 -5.26 -5.88
N THR A 13 14.02 -4.41 -4.87
CA THR A 13 14.75 -4.83 -3.65
C THR A 13 13.93 -5.68 -2.68
N GLN A 14 12.63 -5.89 -2.91
CA GLN A 14 11.81 -6.78 -2.08
C GLN A 14 12.14 -8.25 -2.30
N LEU A 15 12.53 -8.64 -3.51
CA LEU A 15 12.96 -10.01 -3.81
C LEU A 15 14.37 -10.24 -3.24
N PRO A 16 14.57 -11.19 -2.31
CA PRO A 16 15.90 -11.51 -1.82
C PRO A 16 16.81 -12.05 -2.93
N ALA A 17 18.08 -11.65 -2.92
CA ALA A 17 19.06 -12.09 -3.92
C ALA A 17 19.21 -13.63 -4.00
N SER A 18 18.94 -14.34 -2.90
CA SER A 18 18.93 -15.81 -2.85
C SER A 18 17.86 -16.46 -3.74
N CYS A 19 16.77 -15.75 -4.00
CA CYS A 19 15.62 -16.22 -4.77
C CYS A 19 15.68 -15.78 -6.25
N CYS A 20 16.53 -14.80 -6.59
CA CYS A 20 16.73 -14.31 -7.95
C CYS A 20 17.93 -15.01 -8.62
N LYS A 21 17.72 -16.23 -9.12
CA LYS A 21 18.81 -17.07 -9.68
C LYS A 21 19.06 -16.88 -11.17
N THR A 22 18.14 -16.23 -11.89
CA THR A 22 18.20 -16.10 -13.36
C THR A 22 17.93 -14.66 -13.79
N ALA A 23 18.57 -14.24 -14.89
CA ALA A 23 18.31 -12.93 -15.49
C ALA A 23 16.84 -12.79 -15.94
N ALA A 24 16.26 -13.88 -16.47
CA ALA A 24 14.84 -13.91 -16.84
C ALA A 24 13.93 -13.55 -15.66
N LYS A 25 14.16 -14.10 -14.46
CA LYS A 25 13.36 -13.79 -13.27
C LYS A 25 13.51 -12.33 -12.84
N MET A 26 14.73 -11.77 -12.91
CA MET A 26 14.95 -10.34 -12.67
C MET A 26 14.19 -9.48 -13.69
N ASN A 27 14.18 -9.86 -14.97
CA ASN A 27 13.47 -9.12 -16.02
C ASN A 27 11.94 -9.22 -15.86
N LYS A 28 11.43 -10.36 -15.40
CA LYS A 28 10.02 -10.51 -15.00
C LYS A 28 9.66 -9.60 -13.82
N LEU A 29 10.48 -9.58 -12.77
CA LEU A 29 10.28 -8.70 -11.61
C LEU A 29 10.33 -7.23 -12.03
N TRP A 30 11.29 -6.83 -12.88
CA TRP A 30 11.33 -5.49 -13.44
C TRP A 30 10.06 -5.14 -14.21
N SER A 31 9.57 -6.05 -15.06
CA SER A 31 8.33 -5.87 -15.79
C SER A 31 7.15 -5.68 -14.83
N HIS A 32 7.05 -6.52 -13.79
CA HIS A 32 6.05 -6.40 -12.74
C HIS A 32 6.10 -5.02 -12.06
N GLU A 33 7.27 -4.59 -11.61
CA GLU A 33 7.42 -3.32 -10.88
C GLU A 33 7.11 -2.08 -11.74
N ILE A 34 7.43 -2.12 -13.03
CA ILE A 34 7.02 -1.07 -13.98
C ILE A 34 5.49 -1.03 -14.12
N LEU A 35 4.82 -2.19 -14.22
CA LEU A 35 3.37 -2.25 -14.30
C LEU A 35 2.71 -1.69 -13.02
N ARG A 36 3.19 -2.09 -11.84
CA ARG A 36 2.66 -1.62 -10.56
C ARG A 36 2.84 -0.13 -10.34
N VAL A 37 3.92 0.47 -10.85
CA VAL A 37 4.20 1.90 -10.65
C VAL A 37 3.51 2.76 -11.71
N PHE A 38 3.48 2.33 -12.97
CA PHE A 38 3.00 3.13 -14.10
C PHE A 38 1.67 2.63 -14.66
N SER A 39 1.54 1.34 -14.98
CA SER A 39 0.34 0.79 -15.63
C SER A 39 -0.90 0.91 -14.77
N ASP A 40 -0.78 0.74 -13.45
CA ASP A 40 -1.94 0.80 -12.53
C ASP A 40 -2.56 2.20 -12.44
N ARG A 41 -1.89 3.24 -12.96
CA ARG A 41 -2.43 4.61 -13.07
C ARG A 41 -3.17 4.86 -14.38
N LEU A 42 -3.00 3.98 -15.37
CA LEU A 42 -3.55 4.13 -16.72
C LEU A 42 -4.96 3.57 -16.77
N ILE A 43 -5.87 4.36 -17.34
CA ILE A 43 -7.29 4.00 -17.41
C ILE A 43 -7.60 3.33 -18.75
N THR A 44 -7.03 3.82 -19.85
CA THR A 44 -7.36 3.34 -21.19
C THR A 44 -6.45 2.19 -21.63
N GLU A 45 -7.02 1.25 -22.39
CA GLU A 45 -6.24 0.18 -23.00
C GLU A 45 -5.21 0.71 -24.01
N GLN A 46 -5.50 1.84 -24.67
CA GLN A 46 -4.54 2.47 -25.57
C GLN A 46 -3.27 2.90 -24.83
N ASP A 47 -3.41 3.57 -23.68
CA ASP A 47 -2.25 4.00 -22.89
C ASP A 47 -1.45 2.81 -22.36
N LYS A 48 -2.13 1.72 -21.95
CA LYS A 48 -1.47 0.49 -21.49
C LYS A 48 -0.68 -0.19 -22.61
N ASN A 49 -1.20 -0.20 -23.85
CA ASN A 49 -0.47 -0.72 -25.00
C ASN A 49 0.76 0.13 -25.33
N ILE A 50 0.65 1.46 -25.27
CA ILE A 50 1.81 2.36 -25.43
C ILE A 50 2.89 2.06 -24.39
N LEU A 51 2.50 1.83 -23.14
CA LEU A 51 3.44 1.44 -22.09
C LEU A 51 4.10 0.09 -22.38
N LEU A 52 3.34 -0.90 -22.86
CA LEU A 52 3.88 -2.20 -23.25
C LEU A 52 4.93 -2.06 -24.36
N ASP A 53 4.67 -1.26 -25.40
CA ASP A 53 5.62 -1.02 -26.48
C ASP A 53 6.91 -0.33 -25.98
N MET A 54 6.78 0.62 -25.05
CA MET A 54 7.91 1.25 -24.37
C MET A 54 8.72 0.23 -23.56
N MET A 55 8.05 -0.67 -22.84
CA MET A 55 8.71 -1.74 -22.06
C MET A 55 9.44 -2.72 -22.96
N LYS A 56 8.84 -3.15 -24.08
CA LYS A 56 9.49 -4.02 -25.07
C LYS A 56 10.75 -3.38 -25.64
N THR A 57 10.66 -2.10 -26.03
CA THR A 57 11.81 -1.32 -26.54
C THR A 57 12.91 -1.18 -25.48
N ALA A 58 12.55 -0.88 -24.23
CA ALA A 58 13.52 -0.75 -23.15
C ALA A 58 14.20 -2.09 -22.82
N SER A 59 13.44 -3.19 -22.84
CA SER A 59 13.96 -4.53 -22.60
C SER A 59 15.00 -4.94 -23.63
N THR A 60 14.71 -4.76 -24.93
CA THR A 60 15.66 -5.10 -26.00
C THR A 60 16.88 -4.19 -25.99
N THR A 61 16.69 -2.89 -25.73
CA THR A 61 17.78 -1.90 -25.82
C THR A 61 18.73 -1.95 -24.61
N TYR A 62 18.21 -2.13 -23.40
CA TYR A 62 18.98 -1.97 -22.16
C TYR A 62 19.18 -3.27 -21.38
N LEU A 63 18.32 -4.27 -21.57
CA LEU A 63 18.43 -5.58 -20.89
C LEU A 63 18.97 -6.68 -21.81
N ASP A 64 19.12 -6.39 -23.11
CA ASP A 64 19.52 -7.36 -24.15
C ASP A 64 18.65 -8.63 -24.11
N ALA A 65 17.35 -8.46 -23.88
CA ALA A 65 16.40 -9.54 -23.72
C ALA A 65 15.05 -9.19 -24.37
N GLU A 66 14.48 -10.14 -25.11
CA GLU A 66 13.13 -9.99 -25.67
C GLU A 66 12.07 -10.28 -24.60
N MET A 67 11.12 -9.36 -24.45
CA MET A 67 10.08 -9.46 -23.44
C MET A 67 9.14 -10.64 -23.67
N ASP A 68 8.86 -10.95 -24.93
CA ASP A 68 8.07 -12.10 -25.35
C ASP A 68 8.74 -13.44 -24.96
N ASP A 69 10.08 -13.50 -24.88
CA ASP A 69 10.82 -14.71 -24.53
C ASP A 69 10.79 -15.00 -23.03
N PHE A 70 11.15 -14.02 -22.18
CA PHE A 70 11.19 -14.26 -20.74
C PHE A 70 9.82 -14.25 -20.07
N LEU A 71 8.77 -13.75 -20.74
CA LEU A 71 7.36 -13.85 -20.30
C LEU A 71 6.56 -14.91 -21.08
N LYS A 72 7.22 -15.74 -21.89
CA LYS A 72 6.57 -16.76 -22.72
C LYS A 72 5.58 -17.66 -21.98
N SER A 73 5.84 -17.93 -20.69
CA SER A 73 4.94 -18.73 -19.84
C SER A 73 3.55 -18.11 -19.64
N LEU A 74 3.42 -16.80 -19.83
CA LEU A 74 2.16 -16.07 -19.69
C LEU A 74 1.43 -15.89 -21.02
N VAL A 75 2.13 -16.06 -22.15
CA VAL A 75 1.60 -15.77 -23.48
C VAL A 75 0.63 -16.87 -23.90
N THR A 76 -0.63 -16.49 -24.13
CA THR A 76 -1.67 -17.41 -24.60
C THR A 76 -1.80 -17.49 -26.13
N GLY A 77 -1.26 -16.49 -26.85
CA GLY A 77 -1.27 -16.40 -28.32
C GLY A 77 0.12 -16.36 -28.96
N ASP A 78 0.25 -15.65 -30.07
CA ASP A 78 1.52 -15.53 -30.81
C ASP A 78 2.47 -14.48 -30.22
N THR A 79 1.92 -13.45 -29.56
CA THR A 79 2.67 -12.31 -29.03
C THR A 79 2.13 -11.89 -27.67
N LEU A 80 3.01 -11.41 -26.79
CA LEU A 80 2.65 -10.86 -25.48
C LEU A 80 1.73 -9.65 -25.62
N THR A 81 0.59 -9.70 -24.94
CA THR A 81 -0.40 -8.63 -24.85
C THR A 81 -0.53 -8.08 -23.43
N VAL A 82 -1.21 -6.94 -23.28
CA VAL A 82 -1.55 -6.36 -21.96
C VAL A 82 -2.37 -7.34 -21.10
N ASN A 83 -3.19 -8.20 -21.72
CA ASN A 83 -4.00 -9.17 -21.00
C ASN A 83 -3.15 -10.30 -20.40
N ASP A 84 -2.10 -10.75 -21.08
CA ASP A 84 -1.22 -11.80 -20.55
C ASP A 84 -0.47 -11.30 -19.29
N LEU A 85 -0.11 -10.01 -19.26
CA LEU A 85 0.54 -9.36 -18.11
C LEU A 85 -0.33 -9.32 -16.85
N ARG A 86 -1.65 -9.55 -16.99
CA ARG A 86 -2.56 -9.66 -15.83
C ARG A 86 -2.22 -10.87 -14.96
N MET A 87 -1.57 -11.88 -15.51
CA MET A 87 -1.14 -13.10 -14.82
C MET A 87 0.27 -13.00 -14.21
N LEU A 88 0.94 -11.85 -14.35
CA LEU A 88 2.24 -11.63 -13.73
C LEU A 88 2.07 -11.23 -12.26
N PHE A 89 2.21 -12.20 -11.36
CA PHE A 89 2.07 -12.01 -9.92
C PHE A 89 3.40 -12.14 -9.18
N PHE A 90 3.62 -11.23 -8.24
CA PHE A 90 4.64 -11.33 -7.21
C PHE A 90 4.02 -11.03 -5.84
N GLY A 91 4.45 -11.76 -4.82
CA GLY A 91 3.91 -11.64 -3.47
C GLY A 91 4.61 -12.55 -2.47
N ASP A 92 4.30 -12.38 -1.19
CA ASP A 92 4.86 -13.17 -0.08
C ASP A 92 3.80 -14.04 0.62
N PHE A 93 2.60 -14.13 0.05
CA PHE A 93 1.42 -14.73 0.68
C PHE A 93 1.24 -16.23 0.45
N ILE A 94 2.15 -16.90 -0.28
CA ILE A 94 2.01 -18.34 -0.60
C ILE A 94 2.36 -19.23 0.60
N ASP A 95 3.46 -18.94 1.30
CA ASP A 95 3.89 -19.70 2.47
C ASP A 95 3.54 -18.98 3.77
N LEU A 96 2.36 -19.30 4.31
CA LEU A 96 1.83 -18.80 5.58
C LEU A 96 2.77 -19.09 6.78
N ASN A 97 3.53 -20.19 6.71
CA ASN A 97 4.37 -20.65 7.82
C ASN A 97 5.80 -20.11 7.75
N ALA A 98 6.19 -19.47 6.64
CA ALA A 98 7.51 -18.90 6.48
C ALA A 98 7.72 -17.71 7.42
N ASN A 99 8.88 -17.67 8.09
CA ASN A 99 9.32 -16.53 8.88
C ASN A 99 10.82 -16.27 8.65
N PRO A 100 11.20 -15.22 7.88
CA PRO A 100 10.33 -14.24 7.24
C PRO A 100 9.60 -14.81 6.01
N ARG A 101 8.41 -14.28 5.71
CA ARG A 101 7.77 -14.50 4.39
C ARG A 101 8.60 -13.81 3.31
N ILE A 102 8.68 -14.45 2.14
CA ILE A 102 9.55 -14.02 1.05
C ILE A 102 8.71 -13.56 -0.12
N TYR A 103 8.90 -12.30 -0.52
CA TYR A 103 8.33 -11.76 -1.75
C TYR A 103 8.95 -12.45 -2.97
N ASP A 104 8.16 -13.23 -3.72
CA ASP A 104 8.63 -13.97 -4.88
C ASP A 104 7.56 -14.07 -5.98
N GLU A 105 7.96 -14.58 -7.15
CA GLU A 105 7.09 -14.88 -8.30
C GLU A 105 6.06 -15.96 -7.95
N ILE A 106 4.83 -15.78 -8.39
CA ILE A 106 3.71 -16.70 -8.16
C ILE A 106 3.17 -17.15 -9.50
N ASP A 107 3.57 -18.36 -9.91
CA ASP A 107 3.20 -18.94 -11.22
C ASP A 107 1.85 -19.70 -11.18
N ASP A 108 1.43 -20.17 -10.00
CA ASP A 108 0.23 -21.00 -9.82
C ASP A 108 -0.93 -20.17 -9.23
N ILE A 109 -1.83 -19.74 -10.12
CA ILE A 109 -3.01 -18.93 -9.76
C ILE A 109 -4.05 -19.74 -8.99
N ASP A 110 -4.15 -21.06 -9.23
CA ASP A 110 -5.09 -21.90 -8.50
C ASP A 110 -4.63 -22.08 -7.04
N LEU A 111 -3.32 -22.26 -6.83
CA LEU A 111 -2.72 -22.25 -5.51
C LEU A 111 -2.93 -20.90 -4.83
N LEU A 112 -2.68 -19.79 -5.55
CA LEU A 112 -2.92 -18.45 -5.03
C LEU A 112 -4.38 -18.27 -4.57
N THR A 113 -5.33 -18.64 -5.42
CA THR A 113 -6.78 -18.56 -5.11
C THR A 113 -7.09 -19.29 -3.81
N LYS A 114 -6.65 -20.55 -3.68
CA LYS A 114 -6.85 -21.35 -2.45
C LYS A 114 -6.20 -20.72 -1.23
N LYS A 115 -5.04 -20.08 -1.37
CA LYS A 115 -4.36 -19.39 -0.27
C LYS A 115 -5.10 -18.13 0.17
N ILE A 116 -5.62 -17.34 -0.77
CA ILE A 116 -6.44 -16.18 -0.43
C ILE A 116 -7.75 -16.60 0.24
N ASP A 117 -8.39 -17.67 -0.21
CA ASP A 117 -9.59 -18.19 0.46
C ASP A 117 -9.29 -18.62 1.91
N GLN A 118 -8.13 -19.25 2.15
CA GLN A 118 -7.66 -19.56 3.51
C GLN A 118 -7.50 -18.30 4.37
N TYR A 119 -6.91 -17.22 3.83
CA TYR A 119 -6.80 -15.95 4.56
C TYR A 119 -8.17 -15.33 4.87
N ILE A 120 -9.14 -15.44 3.98
CA ILE A 120 -10.51 -14.95 4.21
C ILE A 120 -11.15 -15.72 5.37
N ASP A 121 -11.01 -17.04 5.39
CA ASP A 121 -11.50 -17.89 6.49
C ASP A 121 -10.84 -17.52 7.82
N GLU A 122 -9.51 -17.40 7.86
CA GLU A 122 -8.76 -16.99 9.06
C GLU A 122 -9.16 -15.59 9.54
N TYR A 123 -9.33 -14.64 8.63
CA TYR A 123 -9.81 -13.29 8.93
C TYR A 123 -11.20 -13.34 9.57
N ASN A 124 -12.12 -14.13 9.00
CA ASN A 124 -13.49 -14.25 9.46
C ASN A 124 -13.58 -14.92 10.84
N ILE A 125 -12.70 -15.87 11.14
CA ILE A 125 -12.57 -16.48 12.47
C ILE A 125 -12.07 -15.44 13.48
N ALA A 126 -11.05 -14.66 13.13
CA ALA A 126 -10.48 -13.64 14.01
C ALA A 126 -11.40 -12.41 14.21
N ASN A 127 -12.23 -12.08 13.21
CA ASN A 127 -13.05 -10.87 13.16
C ASN A 127 -14.54 -11.20 12.95
N SER A 128 -15.07 -12.12 13.77
CA SER A 128 -16.45 -12.62 13.65
C SER A 128 -17.55 -11.54 13.67
N ASN A 129 -17.27 -10.36 14.24
CA ASN A 129 -18.23 -9.25 14.29
C ASN A 129 -18.33 -8.47 12.96
N LYS A 130 -17.32 -8.55 12.09
CA LYS A 130 -17.25 -7.86 10.79
C LYS A 130 -16.60 -8.77 9.74
N PRO A 131 -17.25 -9.89 9.36
CA PRO A 131 -16.70 -10.80 8.37
C PRO A 131 -16.65 -10.16 6.98
N ILE A 132 -15.72 -10.65 6.17
CA ILE A 132 -15.62 -10.36 4.73
C ILE A 132 -16.35 -11.47 3.99
N ASP A 133 -17.31 -11.09 3.17
CA ASP A 133 -17.96 -11.97 2.20
C ASP A 133 -17.50 -11.55 0.80
N MET A 134 -16.44 -12.20 0.32
CA MET A 134 -15.77 -11.85 -0.92
C MET A 134 -15.47 -13.13 -1.71
N VAL A 135 -15.78 -13.10 -3.00
CA VAL A 135 -15.45 -14.18 -3.93
C VAL A 135 -14.08 -13.92 -4.54
N THR A 136 -13.18 -14.90 -4.47
CA THR A 136 -11.85 -14.81 -5.05
C THR A 136 -11.87 -15.18 -6.53
N PHE A 137 -11.46 -14.24 -7.37
CA PHE A 137 -11.23 -14.44 -8.81
C PHE A 137 -10.11 -13.50 -9.27
N LEU A 138 -9.64 -13.68 -10.51
CA LEU A 138 -8.44 -12.99 -11.02
C LEU A 138 -8.41 -11.49 -10.72
N TYR A 139 -9.51 -10.77 -10.95
CA TYR A 139 -9.59 -9.33 -10.72
C TYR A 139 -9.30 -8.97 -9.24
N ILE A 140 -9.95 -9.66 -8.30
CA ILE A 140 -9.75 -9.45 -6.86
C ILE A 140 -8.34 -9.85 -6.44
N LEU A 141 -7.80 -10.96 -6.96
CA LEU A 141 -6.42 -11.38 -6.70
C LEU A 141 -5.40 -10.31 -7.09
N GLN A 142 -5.60 -9.66 -8.24
CA GLN A 142 -4.74 -8.56 -8.70
C GLN A 142 -4.75 -7.41 -7.70
N HIS A 143 -5.92 -6.99 -7.24
CA HIS A 143 -6.04 -5.88 -6.28
C HIS A 143 -5.46 -6.23 -4.90
N ILE A 144 -5.66 -7.45 -4.40
CA ILE A 144 -5.04 -7.91 -3.16
C ILE A 144 -3.51 -7.89 -3.28
N SER A 145 -2.96 -8.42 -4.38
CA SER A 145 -1.51 -8.41 -4.61
C SER A 145 -0.96 -6.98 -4.71
N ARG A 146 -1.67 -6.05 -5.37
CA ARG A 146 -1.29 -4.63 -5.45
C ARG A 146 -1.27 -3.98 -4.07
N VAL A 147 -2.35 -4.11 -3.29
CA VAL A 147 -2.46 -3.48 -1.97
C VAL A 147 -1.45 -4.09 -0.99
N GLY A 148 -1.32 -5.42 -0.97
CA GLY A 148 -0.32 -6.13 -0.17
C GLY A 148 1.10 -5.64 -0.47
N ARG A 149 1.48 -5.56 -1.75
CA ARG A 149 2.77 -4.99 -2.18
C ARG A 149 2.98 -3.59 -1.62
N VAL A 150 1.98 -2.71 -1.70
CA VAL A 150 2.09 -1.32 -1.24
C VAL A 150 2.26 -1.24 0.28
N ILE A 151 1.50 -2.00 1.07
CA ILE A 151 1.59 -2.00 2.54
C ILE A 151 2.97 -2.47 3.02
N GLN A 152 3.64 -3.35 2.27
CA GLN A 152 4.97 -3.83 2.60
C GLN A 152 6.09 -2.85 2.23
N GLN A 153 5.80 -1.81 1.44
CA GLN A 153 6.78 -0.80 1.05
C GLN A 153 6.95 0.27 2.13
N PRO A 154 8.18 0.73 2.39
CA PRO A 154 8.40 1.84 3.31
C PRO A 154 7.64 3.08 2.82
N LYS A 155 6.85 3.70 3.70
CA LYS A 155 5.96 4.84 3.36
C LYS A 155 4.96 4.51 2.23
N GLY A 156 4.59 3.25 2.09
CA GLY A 156 3.65 2.78 1.08
C GLY A 156 2.21 3.12 1.44
N ASN A 157 1.71 4.25 0.96
CA ASN A 157 0.29 4.59 1.04
C ASN A 157 -0.41 4.22 -0.27
N CYS A 158 -1.69 3.88 -0.24
CA CYS A 158 -2.48 3.59 -1.43
C CYS A 158 -3.72 4.49 -1.52
N MET A 159 -4.12 4.77 -2.75
CA MET A 159 -5.41 5.36 -3.07
C MET A 159 -6.14 4.43 -4.04
N LEU A 160 -7.20 3.82 -3.55
CA LEU A 160 -8.10 2.94 -4.27
C LEU A 160 -9.23 3.79 -4.83
N ILE A 161 -9.25 3.92 -6.15
CA ILE A 161 -10.27 4.70 -6.85
C ILE A 161 -11.34 3.73 -7.33
N THR A 162 -12.54 3.84 -6.78
CA THR A 162 -13.61 2.85 -6.98
C THR A 162 -14.98 3.49 -7.11
N ILE A 163 -15.83 2.91 -7.94
CA ILE A 163 -17.28 3.14 -7.84
C ILE A 163 -17.80 2.14 -6.79
N GLY A 164 -18.68 2.58 -5.88
CA GLY A 164 -19.08 1.77 -4.71
C GLY A 164 -19.50 0.34 -5.04
N GLY A 165 -19.18 -0.61 -4.16
CA GLY A 165 -19.51 -2.04 -4.35
C GLY A 165 -18.45 -2.89 -5.06
N SER A 166 -17.28 -2.33 -5.38
CA SER A 166 -16.21 -3.06 -6.08
C SER A 166 -15.26 -3.87 -5.17
N GLY A 167 -15.53 -3.93 -3.86
CA GLY A 167 -14.71 -4.69 -2.91
C GLY A 167 -13.44 -4.01 -2.41
N ALA A 168 -13.21 -2.73 -2.71
CA ALA A 168 -11.95 -2.03 -2.37
C ALA A 168 -11.69 -1.97 -0.84
N GLY A 169 -12.75 -1.82 -0.04
CA GLY A 169 -12.64 -1.85 1.42
C GLY A 169 -12.26 -3.24 1.92
N GLU A 170 -12.92 -4.28 1.42
CA GLU A 170 -12.69 -5.69 1.75
C GLU A 170 -11.27 -6.12 1.35
N VAL A 171 -10.81 -5.74 0.16
CA VAL A 171 -9.43 -5.97 -0.30
C VAL A 171 -8.43 -5.31 0.63
N THR A 172 -8.68 -4.07 1.08
CA THR A 172 -7.79 -3.36 2.02
C THR A 172 -7.72 -4.07 3.37
N LYS A 173 -8.87 -4.49 3.90
CA LYS A 173 -8.98 -5.22 5.17
C LYS A 173 -8.21 -6.52 5.12
N LEU A 174 -8.44 -7.32 4.07
CA LEU A 174 -7.77 -8.60 3.88
C LEU A 174 -6.27 -8.40 3.67
N SER A 175 -5.85 -7.48 2.81
CA SER A 175 -4.42 -7.22 2.55
C SER A 175 -3.68 -6.74 3.80
N THR A 176 -4.34 -5.93 4.64
CA THR A 176 -3.81 -5.49 5.93
C THR A 176 -3.62 -6.67 6.89
N PHE A 177 -4.63 -7.55 6.97
CA PHE A 177 -4.56 -8.77 7.77
C PHE A 177 -3.45 -9.72 7.29
N MET A 178 -3.35 -9.93 5.98
CA MET A 178 -2.30 -10.75 5.37
C MET A 178 -0.90 -10.24 5.70
N CYS A 179 -0.71 -8.91 5.84
CA CYS A 179 0.59 -8.35 6.22
C CYS A 179 0.87 -8.41 7.74
N ASP A 180 -0.03 -8.99 8.55
CA ASP A 180 -0.01 -8.97 10.02
C ASP A 180 -0.09 -7.56 10.62
N TYR A 181 -0.77 -6.63 9.93
CA TYR A 181 -0.92 -5.23 10.37
C TYR A 181 -2.29 -5.04 11.03
N LEU A 182 -2.39 -4.05 11.92
CA LEU A 182 -3.67 -3.69 12.53
C LEU A 182 -4.41 -2.67 11.68
N LEU A 183 -5.66 -2.95 11.38
CA LEU A 183 -6.53 -1.99 10.72
C LEU A 183 -7.01 -0.94 11.73
N PHE A 184 -6.95 0.34 11.33
CA PHE A 184 -7.59 1.45 12.02
C PHE A 184 -8.67 2.03 11.10
N GLU A 185 -9.91 1.94 11.54
CA GLU A 185 -11.08 2.55 10.89
C GLU A 185 -11.71 3.55 11.85
N ILE A 186 -12.21 4.66 11.33
CA ILE A 186 -12.96 5.66 12.09
C ILE A 186 -14.45 5.47 11.83
N GLU A 187 -15.23 5.26 12.89
CA GLU A 187 -16.69 5.19 12.78
C GLU A 187 -17.31 6.57 13.00
N ILE A 188 -17.84 7.15 11.92
CA ILE A 188 -18.47 8.47 11.97
C ILE A 188 -19.92 8.31 12.40
N LEU A 189 -20.17 8.60 13.68
CA LEU A 189 -21.50 8.73 14.25
C LEU A 189 -22.05 10.15 13.99
N LYS A 190 -23.37 10.35 14.15
CA LYS A 190 -24.02 11.65 13.90
C LYS A 190 -23.44 12.84 14.69
N SER A 191 -22.80 12.58 15.83
CA SER A 191 -22.17 13.59 16.69
C SER A 191 -20.65 13.69 16.51
N TYR A 192 -20.07 12.97 15.55
CA TYR A 192 -18.64 12.93 15.34
C TYR A 192 -18.14 14.29 14.86
N GLY A 193 -17.32 14.95 15.69
CA GLY A 193 -16.83 16.29 15.44
C GLY A 193 -15.33 16.36 15.20
N LEU A 194 -14.83 17.59 15.08
CA LEU A 194 -13.40 17.86 14.93
C LEU A 194 -12.58 17.42 16.16
N THR A 195 -13.17 17.44 17.36
CA THR A 195 -12.51 16.98 18.58
C THR A 195 -12.27 15.47 18.52
N ASP A 196 -13.31 14.68 18.18
CA ASP A 196 -13.21 13.23 18.05
C ASP A 196 -12.19 12.84 16.97
N TRP A 197 -12.20 13.54 15.83
CA TRP A 197 -11.20 13.38 14.78
C TRP A 197 -9.77 13.59 15.26
N ARG A 198 -9.53 14.66 16.01
CA ARG A 198 -8.19 14.94 16.54
C ARG A 198 -7.77 13.88 17.56
N ASP A 199 -8.68 13.44 18.40
CA ASP A 199 -8.41 12.40 19.40
C ASP A 199 -8.08 11.06 18.73
N ASP A 200 -8.82 10.67 17.70
CA ASP A 200 -8.58 9.41 16.97
C ASP A 200 -7.27 9.42 16.18
N LEU A 201 -6.93 10.54 15.53
CA LEU A 201 -5.61 10.69 14.91
C LEU A 201 -4.49 10.68 15.95
N CYS A 202 -4.67 11.35 17.09
CA CYS A 202 -3.68 11.33 18.17
C CYS A 202 -3.46 9.90 18.70
N LYS A 203 -4.54 9.12 18.90
CA LYS A 203 -4.46 7.70 19.25
C LYS A 203 -3.72 6.89 18.18
N LEU A 204 -4.02 7.12 16.90
CA LEU A 204 -3.36 6.44 15.78
C LEU A 204 -1.85 6.70 15.78
N LEU A 205 -1.43 7.96 15.86
CA LEU A 205 -0.01 8.34 15.89
C LEU A 205 0.71 7.71 17.10
N LYS A 206 0.09 7.75 18.29
CA LYS A 206 0.66 7.14 19.50
C LYS A 206 0.81 5.61 19.36
N LYS A 207 -0.15 4.92 18.74
CA LYS A 207 -0.06 3.47 18.46
C LYS A 207 1.03 3.12 17.44
N CYS A 208 1.29 3.99 16.47
CA CYS A 208 2.30 3.73 15.42
C CYS A 208 3.71 4.14 15.85
N GLY A 209 3.86 5.23 16.61
CA GLY A 209 5.15 5.80 16.97
C GLY A 209 5.63 5.50 18.39
N GLY A 210 4.73 5.12 19.29
CA GLY A 210 5.02 4.96 20.72
C GLY A 210 5.97 3.80 21.06
N LYS A 211 6.12 3.55 22.36
CA LYS A 211 6.95 2.46 22.88
C LYS A 211 6.53 1.08 22.36
N ASP A 212 5.24 0.80 22.36
CA ASP A 212 4.63 -0.43 21.83
C ASP A 212 4.13 -0.23 20.40
N ALA A 213 4.98 0.35 19.55
CA ALA A 213 4.65 0.67 18.17
C ALA A 213 4.12 -0.57 17.44
N LYS A 214 2.93 -0.44 16.86
CA LYS A 214 2.32 -1.47 16.01
C LYS A 214 2.28 -0.98 14.58
N LYS A 215 2.45 -1.91 13.64
CA LYS A 215 2.23 -1.64 12.23
C LYS A 215 0.72 -1.53 11.98
N MET A 216 0.29 -0.44 11.36
CA MET A 216 -1.11 -0.11 11.19
C MET A 216 -1.40 0.35 9.77
N THR A 217 -2.57 -0.03 9.28
CA THR A 217 -3.18 0.55 8.08
C THR A 217 -4.36 1.40 8.51
N PHE A 218 -4.31 2.71 8.26
CA PHE A 218 -5.43 3.61 8.42
C PHE A 218 -6.25 3.64 7.14
N MET A 219 -7.45 3.06 7.18
CA MET A 219 -8.37 3.08 6.04
C MET A 219 -9.37 4.23 6.20
N PHE A 220 -9.51 5.04 5.16
CA PHE A 220 -10.41 6.19 5.15
C PHE A 220 -11.11 6.34 3.80
N SER A 221 -12.43 6.44 3.84
CA SER A 221 -13.34 6.53 2.69
C SER A 221 -13.77 7.97 2.45
N ASP A 222 -14.08 8.33 1.20
CA ASP A 222 -14.63 9.63 0.88
C ASP A 222 -16.02 9.88 1.49
N THR A 223 -16.79 8.81 1.69
CA THR A 223 -18.08 8.81 2.39
C THR A 223 -17.97 9.22 3.86
N GLN A 224 -16.77 9.19 4.44
CA GLN A 224 -16.46 9.62 5.80
C GLN A 224 -16.02 11.10 5.85
N ILE A 225 -16.01 11.82 4.73
CA ILE A 225 -15.60 13.24 4.72
C ILE A 225 -16.79 14.13 5.07
N GLU A 226 -16.99 14.36 6.37
CA GLU A 226 -17.93 15.36 6.89
C GLU A 226 -17.37 16.79 6.85
N ASN A 227 -16.03 16.92 6.93
CA ASN A 227 -15.34 18.21 6.94
C ASN A 227 -14.03 18.13 6.14
N GLU A 228 -13.75 19.13 5.31
CA GLU A 228 -12.53 19.18 4.48
C GLU A 228 -11.23 19.24 5.30
N ILE A 229 -11.30 19.67 6.57
CA ILE A 229 -10.17 19.61 7.51
C ILE A 229 -9.66 18.17 7.67
N PHE A 230 -10.51 17.15 7.52
CA PHE A 230 -10.07 15.74 7.58
C PHE A 230 -9.08 15.43 6.46
N VAL A 231 -9.38 15.88 5.24
CA VAL A 231 -8.54 15.68 4.05
C VAL A 231 -7.24 16.47 4.16
N GLU A 232 -7.29 17.68 4.74
CA GLU A 232 -6.10 18.47 5.04
C GLU A 232 -5.16 17.74 6.01
N HIS A 233 -5.70 17.20 7.12
CA HIS A 233 -4.94 16.43 8.09
C HIS A 233 -4.35 15.13 7.48
N ILE A 234 -5.12 14.42 6.64
CA ILE A 234 -4.61 13.25 5.89
C ILE A 234 -3.48 13.65 4.94
N ASN A 235 -3.61 14.77 4.24
CA ASN A 235 -2.56 15.28 3.36
C ASN A 235 -1.27 15.60 4.11
N MET A 236 -1.36 16.15 5.33
CA MET A 236 -0.20 16.34 6.22
C MET A 236 0.40 14.99 6.64
N LEU A 237 -0.44 14.04 7.06
CA LEU A 237 -0.01 12.69 7.46
C LEU A 237 0.76 11.97 6.33
N LEU A 238 0.25 12.04 5.10
CA LEU A 238 0.89 11.45 3.92
C LEU A 238 2.24 12.11 3.56
N ASN A 239 2.44 13.37 3.90
CA ASN A 239 3.64 14.13 3.51
C ASN A 239 4.71 14.08 4.60
N THR A 240 4.34 14.42 5.84
CA THR A 240 5.26 14.59 6.97
C THR A 240 5.06 13.55 8.06
N GLY A 241 3.97 12.82 8.10
CA GLY A 241 3.64 11.91 9.21
C GLY A 241 3.29 12.63 10.52
N ASP A 242 3.19 13.96 10.50
CA ASP A 242 2.89 14.81 11.66
C ASP A 242 1.80 15.81 11.31
N ILE A 243 0.97 16.15 12.29
CA ILE A 243 -0.08 17.16 12.16
C ILE A 243 0.18 18.24 13.23
N PRO A 244 0.46 19.49 12.82
CA PRO A 244 0.74 20.57 13.76
C PRO A 244 -0.39 20.75 14.78
N ASN A 245 -0.01 20.96 16.04
CA ASN A 245 -0.94 21.17 17.17
C ASN A 245 -1.95 20.04 17.43
N LEU A 246 -1.75 18.85 16.85
CA LEU A 246 -2.59 17.68 17.13
C LEU A 246 -2.29 17.09 18.51
N ILE A 247 -1.01 16.91 18.83
CA ILE A 247 -0.56 16.35 20.10
C ILE A 247 -0.32 17.51 21.09
N PRO A 248 -1.01 17.54 22.24
CA PRO A 248 -0.80 18.55 23.29
C PRO A 248 0.65 18.56 23.80
N GLN A 249 1.12 19.71 24.30
CA GLN A 249 2.50 19.85 24.74
C GLN A 249 2.86 18.90 25.90
N GLU A 250 1.92 18.66 26.81
CA GLU A 250 2.10 17.72 27.93
C GLU A 250 2.33 16.29 27.42
N ASP A 251 1.55 15.86 26.43
CA ASP A 251 1.70 14.56 25.79
C ASP A 251 3.01 14.43 25.01
N LYS A 252 3.49 15.52 24.39
CA LYS A 252 4.78 15.53 23.68
C LYS A 252 5.95 15.24 24.61
N ILE A 253 5.93 15.78 25.83
CA ILE A 253 6.97 15.50 26.84
C ILE A 253 6.97 14.02 27.19
N GLY A 254 5.78 13.45 27.45
CA GLY A 254 5.66 12.01 27.71
C GLY A 254 6.13 11.13 26.54
N ILE A 255 5.86 11.53 25.29
CA ILE A 255 6.37 10.85 24.10
C ILE A 255 7.90 10.95 24.02
N GLN A 256 8.48 12.10 24.30
CA GLN A 256 9.94 12.30 24.27
C GLN A 256 10.66 11.41 25.28
N ASP A 257 10.14 11.31 26.50
CA ASP A 257 10.69 10.42 27.54
C ASP A 257 10.62 8.95 27.10
N GLN A 258 9.49 8.53 26.52
CA GLN A 258 9.36 7.19 25.94
C GLN A 258 10.35 6.96 24.79
N MET A 259 10.53 7.94 23.92
CA MET A 259 11.45 7.85 22.77
C MET A 259 12.91 7.75 23.21
N ALA A 260 13.29 8.42 24.30
CA ALA A 260 14.63 8.29 24.88
C ALA A 260 14.88 6.87 25.39
N GLU A 261 13.89 6.26 26.05
CA GLU A 261 13.98 4.85 26.47
C GLU A 261 14.10 3.90 25.28
N VAL A 262 13.26 4.09 24.24
CA VAL A 262 13.25 3.26 23.03
C VAL A 262 14.57 3.39 22.28
N ALA A 263 15.08 4.60 22.07
CA ALA A 263 16.35 4.85 21.39
C ALA A 263 17.51 4.15 22.11
N ARG A 264 17.53 4.21 23.45
CA ARG A 264 18.52 3.49 24.28
C ARG A 264 18.40 1.97 24.13
N LYS A 265 17.17 1.42 24.11
CA LYS A 265 16.93 -0.02 23.94
C LYS A 265 17.31 -0.52 22.53
N GLU A 266 17.04 0.27 21.50
CA GLU A 266 17.38 -0.04 20.11
C GLU A 266 18.86 0.26 19.78
N GLY A 267 19.63 0.81 20.72
CA GLY A 267 21.03 1.18 20.51
C GLY A 267 21.24 2.35 19.54
N LYS A 268 20.19 3.12 19.24
CA LYS A 268 20.27 4.29 18.36
C LYS A 268 20.88 5.47 19.10
N LYS A 269 21.91 6.08 18.50
CA LYS A 269 22.52 7.32 19.00
C LYS A 269 21.69 8.51 18.51
N ILE A 270 20.68 8.87 19.29
CA ILE A 270 19.82 10.03 19.03
C ILE A 270 20.14 11.08 20.07
N ASP A 271 20.24 12.33 19.65
CA ASP A 271 20.43 13.45 20.56
C ASP A 271 19.25 13.51 21.54
N THR A 272 19.53 13.79 22.82
CA THR A 272 18.50 13.87 23.86
C THR A 272 17.71 15.19 23.82
N THR A 273 17.77 15.92 22.70
CA THR A 273 17.00 17.15 22.55
C THR A 273 15.52 16.83 22.33
N PRO A 274 14.58 17.63 22.88
CA PRO A 274 13.15 17.42 22.68
C PRO A 274 12.74 17.29 21.20
N LEU A 275 13.38 18.05 20.32
CA LEU A 275 13.13 18.03 18.89
C LEU A 275 13.62 16.71 18.24
N ALA A 276 14.83 16.25 18.56
CA ALA A 276 15.37 15.02 18.00
C ALA A 276 14.55 13.79 18.43
N LEU A 277 14.13 13.74 19.70
CA LEU A 277 13.27 12.68 20.22
C LEU A 277 11.88 12.69 19.57
N TYR A 278 11.29 13.87 19.33
CA TYR A 278 10.03 13.97 18.61
C TYR A 278 10.16 13.57 17.13
N ASN A 279 11.24 13.97 16.46
CA ASN A 279 11.51 13.53 15.09
C ASN A 279 11.66 12.00 15.00
N PHE A 280 12.32 11.38 15.99
CA PHE A 280 12.40 9.93 16.07
C PHE A 280 11.02 9.27 16.22
N PHE A 281 10.12 9.86 17.01
CA PHE A 281 8.73 9.42 17.07
C PHE A 281 8.06 9.50 15.68
N ILE A 282 8.21 10.60 14.95
CA ILE A 282 7.64 10.76 13.61
C ILE A 282 8.23 9.76 12.59
N GLU A 283 9.53 9.48 12.66
CA GLU A 283 10.16 8.44 11.83
C GLU A 283 9.54 7.06 12.09
N ARG A 284 9.26 6.74 13.35
CA ARG A 284 8.56 5.49 13.73
C ARG A 284 7.13 5.49 13.22
N VAL A 285 6.40 6.60 13.35
CA VAL A 285 5.05 6.75 12.77
C VAL A 285 5.11 6.45 11.27
N GLN A 286 5.98 7.12 10.51
CA GLN A 286 6.09 6.93 9.06
C GLN A 286 6.49 5.52 8.64
N SER A 287 7.21 4.79 9.51
CA SER A 287 7.65 3.42 9.24
C SER A 287 6.58 2.38 9.55
N ASN A 288 5.61 2.72 10.41
CA ASN A 288 4.59 1.78 10.89
C ASN A 288 3.18 2.13 10.42
N LEU A 289 2.95 3.33 9.87
CA LEU A 289 1.65 3.78 9.43
C LEU A 289 1.56 3.79 7.90
N HIS A 290 0.56 3.08 7.39
CA HIS A 290 0.15 3.11 6.00
C HIS A 290 -1.25 3.70 5.90
N VAL A 291 -1.47 4.60 4.95
CA VAL A 291 -2.78 5.19 4.70
C VAL A 291 -3.37 4.56 3.44
N ALA A 292 -4.59 4.04 3.56
CA ALA A 292 -5.37 3.48 2.47
C ALA A 292 -6.63 4.32 2.25
N LEU A 293 -6.69 5.04 1.13
CA LEU A 293 -7.81 5.91 0.80
C LEU A 293 -8.75 5.21 -0.19
N VAL A 294 -10.04 5.17 0.10
CA VAL A 294 -11.06 4.56 -0.78
C VAL A 294 -11.97 5.67 -1.30
N PHE A 295 -11.67 6.20 -2.48
CA PHE A 295 -12.33 7.39 -3.03
C PHE A 295 -13.11 7.07 -4.30
N SER A 296 -14.27 7.71 -4.44
CA SER A 296 -15.06 7.69 -5.67
C SER A 296 -14.55 8.74 -6.66
N PRO A 297 -14.35 8.37 -7.94
CA PRO A 297 -14.02 9.34 -8.97
C PRO A 297 -15.23 10.16 -9.43
N ILE A 298 -16.43 9.88 -8.90
CA ILE A 298 -17.70 10.50 -9.32
C ILE A 298 -17.80 11.93 -8.77
N GLY A 299 -18.11 12.87 -9.65
CA GLY A 299 -18.32 14.28 -9.32
C GLY A 299 -17.03 15.10 -9.25
N ASP A 300 -17.19 16.40 -8.99
CA ASP A 300 -16.06 17.34 -9.02
C ASP A 300 -15.28 17.38 -7.69
N ALA A 301 -15.87 16.91 -6.59
CA ALA A 301 -15.26 16.94 -5.26
C ALA A 301 -13.91 16.21 -5.23
N PHE A 302 -13.84 15.02 -5.82
CA PHE A 302 -12.60 14.24 -5.94
C PHE A 302 -11.51 15.05 -6.66
N ARG A 303 -11.80 15.57 -7.85
CA ARG A 303 -10.85 16.36 -8.65
C ARG A 303 -10.41 17.63 -7.95
N ASN A 304 -11.32 18.30 -7.24
CA ASN A 304 -11.03 19.52 -6.49
C ASN A 304 -10.09 19.23 -5.32
N ARG A 305 -10.34 18.16 -4.55
CA ARG A 305 -9.45 17.72 -3.47
C ARG A 305 -8.07 17.33 -3.97
N LEU A 306 -7.98 16.64 -5.10
CA LEU A 306 -6.68 16.31 -5.71
C LEU A 306 -5.84 17.54 -6.09
N ARG A 307 -6.50 18.63 -6.52
CA ARG A 307 -5.82 19.91 -6.81
C ARG A 307 -5.41 20.65 -5.55
N GLN A 308 -6.25 20.61 -4.51
CA GLN A 308 -6.00 21.29 -3.23
C GLN A 308 -4.97 20.56 -2.37
N PHE A 309 -4.93 19.22 -2.44
CA PHE A 309 -4.12 18.36 -1.59
C PHE A 309 -3.23 17.42 -2.43
N PRO A 310 -2.12 17.92 -2.99
CA PRO A 310 -1.28 17.15 -3.92
C PRO A 310 -0.65 15.89 -3.32
N SER A 311 -0.50 15.79 -2.00
CA SER A 311 0.09 14.61 -1.36
C SER A 311 -0.77 13.37 -1.51
N LEU A 312 -2.09 13.55 -1.72
CA LEU A 312 -3.02 12.47 -2.04
C LEU A 312 -2.54 11.65 -3.26
N ILE A 313 -1.99 12.32 -4.28
CA ILE A 313 -1.41 11.67 -5.47
C ILE A 313 0.07 11.36 -5.25
N ASN A 314 0.83 12.35 -4.77
CA ASN A 314 2.29 12.30 -4.79
C ASN A 314 2.91 11.35 -3.76
N CYS A 315 2.15 10.99 -2.72
CA CYS A 315 2.59 10.11 -1.63
C CYS A 315 1.83 8.78 -1.60
N SER A 316 0.90 8.56 -2.54
CA SER A 316 0.13 7.32 -2.64
C SER A 316 0.45 6.58 -3.94
N THR A 317 0.25 5.27 -3.94
CA THR A 317 0.17 4.47 -5.16
C THR A 317 -1.31 4.36 -5.53
N ILE A 318 -1.64 4.74 -6.76
CA ILE A 318 -3.02 4.75 -7.25
C ILE A 318 -3.33 3.37 -7.81
N ASP A 319 -4.48 2.83 -7.43
CA ASP A 319 -5.02 1.59 -7.96
C ASP A 319 -6.50 1.80 -8.33
N TRP A 320 -6.82 1.57 -9.60
CA TRP A 320 -8.14 1.79 -10.18
C TRP A 320 -8.97 0.52 -10.17
N PHE A 321 -10.13 0.59 -9.51
CA PHE A 321 -11.14 -0.46 -9.57
C PHE A 321 -12.10 -0.15 -10.72
N THR A 322 -11.96 -0.90 -11.82
CA THR A 322 -12.81 -0.82 -13.00
C THR A 322 -13.94 -1.86 -12.96
N SER A 323 -14.96 -1.71 -13.77
CA SER A 323 -15.98 -2.75 -13.93
C SER A 323 -15.32 -4.07 -14.39
N TRP A 324 -15.73 -5.19 -13.77
CA TRP A 324 -15.24 -6.54 -14.05
C TRP A 324 -16.26 -7.39 -14.80
#